data_AF-A0A6A6EJN7-F1
#
_entry.id   AF-A0A6A6EJN7-F1
#
_cell.length_a   1.000
_cell.length_b   1.000
_cell.length_c   1.000
_cell.angle_alpha   90.00
_cell.angle_beta   90.00
_cell.angle_gamma   90.00
#
_symmetry.space_group_name_H-M   'P 1'
#
loop_
_entity.id
_entity.type
_entity.pdbx_description
1 polymer ?
#
loop_
_entity_poly.entity_id
_entity_poly.type
_entity_poly.pdbx_seq_one_letter_code
_entity_poly.pdbx_strand_id
1 'polypeptide(L)'
;MLSLWYIIHHGQSLHNVDRGYPHKDPPLTDAGQGATKQIKISAVPDLIVVSLMTRTIQTAMNAFPLLLGSTPLKVDCPEEWDHPPHTIEGVTARAEAVRQHLKELPTTYKNIAVETHRGFIASLVKGGRHDVCDTRSYRFATEDETQTKSLRIGINCDTQHPQDFGPTVLTPHKVPEALVGPDTESFRTQGGL
;
A
#
# COMPACT_ATOMS: atom_id res chain seq x y z
N MET A 1 13.30 8.58 -14.57
CA MET A 1 13.60 8.97 -13.18
C MET A 1 13.12 7.83 -12.28
N LEU A 2 13.91 7.38 -11.30
CA LEU A 2 13.45 6.34 -10.38
C LEU A 2 12.41 6.95 -9.44
N SER A 3 11.19 6.40 -9.45
CA SER A 3 10.10 6.81 -8.54
C SER A 3 9.94 5.79 -7.44
N LEU A 4 9.62 6.25 -6.24
CA LEU A 4 9.49 5.44 -5.05
C LEU A 4 8.02 5.37 -4.62
N TRP A 5 7.57 4.15 -4.36
CA TRP A 5 6.19 3.84 -4.01
C TRP A 5 6.13 3.36 -2.58
N TYR A 6 5.50 4.12 -1.70
CA TYR A 6 5.26 3.70 -0.32
C TYR A 6 3.87 3.10 -0.22
N ILE A 7 3.78 1.79 0.02
CA ILE A 7 2.50 1.14 0.31
C ILE A 7 2.33 1.09 1.82
N ILE A 8 1.24 1.68 2.30
CA ILE A 8 0.95 1.85 3.73
C ILE A 8 -0.38 1.19 4.03
N HIS A 9 -0.40 0.33 5.04
CA HIS A 9 -1.64 -0.19 5.59
C HIS A 9 -2.18 0.75 6.67
N HIS A 10 -3.48 1.04 6.63
CA HIS A 10 -4.11 1.95 7.60
C HIS A 10 -3.87 1.53 9.08
N GLY A 11 -4.03 2.50 9.97
CA GLY A 11 -3.94 2.28 11.42
C GLY A 11 -5.06 1.41 11.99
N GLN A 12 -4.91 0.97 13.23
CA GLN A 12 -5.96 0.18 13.90
C GLN A 12 -7.29 0.96 13.93
N SER A 13 -8.36 0.31 13.48
CA SER A 13 -9.72 0.85 13.43
C SER A 13 -10.69 -0.02 14.21
N LEU A 14 -11.92 0.48 14.44
CA LEU A 14 -12.88 -0.21 15.31
C LEU A 14 -13.20 -1.63 14.85
N HIS A 15 -13.31 -1.90 13.54
CA HIS A 15 -13.52 -3.27 13.05
C HIS A 15 -12.34 -4.23 13.29
N ASN A 16 -11.13 -3.70 13.56
CA ASN A 16 -9.97 -4.54 13.86
C ASN A 16 -10.03 -5.09 15.29
N VAL A 17 -10.67 -4.36 16.21
CA VAL A 17 -10.76 -4.73 17.63
C VAL A 17 -12.13 -5.30 17.99
N ASP A 18 -13.18 -4.92 17.25
CA ASP A 18 -14.54 -5.42 17.39
C ASP A 18 -15.01 -6.08 16.09
N ARG A 19 -15.09 -7.41 16.09
CA ARG A 19 -15.56 -8.19 14.93
C ARG A 19 -17.05 -7.99 14.64
N GLY A 20 -17.83 -7.54 15.62
CA GLY A 20 -19.26 -7.27 15.49
C GLY A 20 -19.58 -5.81 15.16
N TYR A 21 -18.56 -4.99 14.87
CA TYR A 21 -18.75 -3.56 14.67
C TYR A 21 -19.77 -3.28 13.55
N PRO A 22 -20.86 -2.53 13.83
CA PRO A 22 -22.03 -2.48 12.95
C PRO A 22 -21.86 -1.58 11.73
N HIS A 23 -20.90 -0.64 11.75
CA HIS A 23 -20.71 0.31 10.66
C HIS A 23 -19.65 -0.16 9.67
N LYS A 24 -19.99 -0.10 8.37
CA LYS A 24 -19.11 -0.53 7.27
C LYS A 24 -17.84 0.30 7.12
N ASP A 25 -17.88 1.57 7.51
CA ASP A 25 -16.73 2.47 7.44
C ASP A 25 -16.29 2.96 8.84
N PRO A 26 -15.63 2.10 9.62
CA PRO A 26 -15.17 2.43 10.96
C PRO A 26 -14.05 3.48 10.95
N PRO A 27 -14.04 4.41 11.91
CA PRO A 27 -12.88 5.26 12.18
C PRO A 27 -11.74 4.48 12.86
N LEU A 28 -10.57 5.11 12.92
CA LEU A 28 -9.44 4.66 13.74
C LEU A 28 -9.81 4.64 15.24
N THR A 29 -9.21 3.70 15.99
CA THR A 29 -9.23 3.70 17.47
C THR A 29 -8.27 4.76 18.01
N ASP A 30 -8.35 5.11 19.29
CA ASP A 30 -7.36 6.02 19.91
C ASP A 30 -5.92 5.49 19.77
N ALA A 31 -5.73 4.17 19.91
CA ALA A 31 -4.45 3.52 19.68
C ALA A 31 -4.00 3.66 18.21
N GLY A 32 -4.91 3.48 17.24
CA GLY A 32 -4.65 3.71 15.82
C GLY A 32 -4.30 5.17 15.51
N GLN A 33 -5.01 6.13 16.11
CA GLN A 33 -4.73 7.56 15.99
C GLN A 33 -3.31 7.89 16.50
N GLY A 34 -2.89 7.29 17.61
CA GLY A 34 -1.53 7.45 18.14
C GLY A 34 -0.46 6.81 17.25
N ALA A 35 -0.69 5.57 16.80
CA ALA A 35 0.28 4.81 16.01
C ALA A 35 0.52 5.39 14.61
N THR A 36 -0.52 5.91 13.96
CA THR A 36 -0.41 6.48 12.60
C THR A 36 0.48 7.72 12.54
N LYS A 37 0.58 8.49 13.63
CA LYS A 37 1.52 9.63 13.76
C LYS A 37 2.99 9.21 13.78
N GLN A 38 3.27 7.92 14.00
CA GLN A 38 4.62 7.37 14.04
C GLN A 38 5.06 6.76 12.71
N ILE A 39 4.21 6.80 11.68
CA ILE A 39 4.56 6.34 10.34
C ILE A 39 5.72 7.19 9.82
N LYS A 40 6.80 6.52 9.38
CA LYS A 40 7.99 7.16 8.82
C LYS A 40 8.29 6.56 7.46
N ILE A 41 8.48 7.44 6.48
CA ILE A 41 8.97 7.08 5.15
C ILE A 41 10.26 7.82 4.83
N SER A 42 11.08 7.23 3.96
CA SER A 42 12.43 7.72 3.67
C SER A 42 12.47 9.01 2.85
N ALA A 43 11.34 9.45 2.29
CA ALA A 43 11.20 10.68 1.54
C ALA A 43 9.80 11.27 1.73
N VAL A 44 9.71 12.61 1.70
CA VAL A 44 8.41 13.31 1.73
C VAL A 44 7.66 12.99 0.44
N PRO A 45 6.40 12.54 0.51
CA PRO A 45 5.62 12.22 -0.67
C PRO A 45 5.17 13.51 -1.36
N ASP A 46 5.21 13.52 -2.68
CA ASP A 46 4.68 14.59 -3.52
C ASP A 46 3.28 14.27 -4.08
N LEU A 47 2.80 13.05 -3.86
CA LEU A 47 1.41 12.64 -4.04
C LEU A 47 1.01 11.59 -2.98
N ILE A 48 -0.20 11.73 -2.45
CA ILE A 48 -0.82 10.73 -1.56
C ILE A 48 -2.08 10.20 -2.26
N VAL A 49 -2.15 8.90 -2.48
CA VAL A 49 -3.31 8.18 -3.00
C VAL A 49 -3.92 7.39 -1.85
N VAL A 50 -5.19 7.63 -1.54
CA VAL A 50 -5.87 6.97 -0.42
C VAL A 50 -7.10 6.22 -0.90
N SER A 51 -7.39 5.08 -0.26
CA SER A 51 -8.76 4.55 -0.28
C SER A 51 -9.70 5.54 0.43
N LEU A 52 -10.94 5.64 -0.05
CA LEU A 52 -11.93 6.59 0.48
C LEU A 52 -12.54 6.20 1.84
N MET A 53 -12.10 5.10 2.45
CA MET A 53 -12.59 4.71 3.76
C MET A 53 -12.05 5.66 4.85
N THR A 54 -12.88 5.99 5.84
CA THR A 54 -12.58 6.95 6.90
C THR A 54 -11.23 6.67 7.55
N ARG A 55 -10.93 5.40 7.86
CA ARG A 55 -9.66 5.00 8.49
C ARG A 55 -8.41 5.23 7.63
N THR A 56 -8.50 5.12 6.30
CA THR A 56 -7.37 5.41 5.39
C THR A 56 -7.17 6.90 5.26
N ILE A 57 -8.26 7.69 5.17
CA ILE A 57 -8.17 9.15 5.17
C ILE A 57 -7.56 9.67 6.50
N GLN A 58 -8.03 9.16 7.64
CA GLN A 58 -7.49 9.52 8.96
C GLN A 58 -6.01 9.12 9.12
N THR A 59 -5.60 7.99 8.54
CA THR A 59 -4.19 7.58 8.54
C THR A 59 -3.35 8.63 7.80
N ALA A 60 -3.76 9.03 6.60
CA ALA A 60 -3.05 10.04 5.81
C ALA A 60 -2.98 11.39 6.52
N MET A 61 -4.09 11.79 7.17
CA MET A 61 -4.15 13.01 7.97
C MET A 61 -3.14 13.03 9.11
N ASN A 62 -2.95 11.88 9.76
CA ASN A 62 -2.02 11.76 10.88
C ASN A 62 -0.56 11.59 10.43
N ALA A 63 -0.32 10.84 9.36
CA ALA A 63 1.02 10.57 8.84
C ALA A 63 1.60 11.78 8.09
N PHE A 64 0.75 12.54 7.38
CA PHE A 64 1.15 13.63 6.49
C PHE A 64 0.37 14.93 6.71
N PRO A 65 0.27 15.45 7.95
CA PRO A 65 -0.60 16.59 8.28
C PRO A 65 -0.25 17.87 7.50
N LEU A 66 1.01 18.05 7.11
CA LEU A 66 1.48 19.24 6.40
C LEU A 66 1.18 19.23 4.89
N LEU A 67 0.76 18.09 4.32
CA LEU A 67 0.55 17.96 2.88
C LEU A 67 -0.92 18.15 2.46
N LEU A 68 -1.86 18.00 3.40
CA LEU A 68 -3.29 18.01 3.11
C LEU A 68 -3.93 19.41 3.04
N GLY A 69 -3.14 20.47 3.21
CA GLY A 69 -3.57 21.86 3.01
C GLY A 69 -3.05 22.51 1.72
N SER A 70 -2.25 21.78 0.95
CA SER A 70 -1.39 22.36 -0.10
C SER A 70 -1.93 22.18 -1.52
N THR A 71 -2.85 21.24 -1.73
CA THR A 71 -3.38 20.89 -3.05
C THR A 71 -4.87 20.49 -2.97
N PRO A 72 -5.67 20.72 -4.03
CA PRO A 72 -7.05 20.26 -4.07
C PRO A 72 -7.13 18.73 -4.00
N LEU A 73 -8.01 18.21 -3.14
CA LEU A 73 -8.32 16.78 -3.08
C LEU A 73 -9.04 16.37 -4.37
N LYS A 74 -8.42 15.51 -5.18
CA LYS A 74 -9.06 14.88 -6.33
C LYS A 74 -9.71 13.57 -5.88
N VAL A 75 -11.04 13.52 -5.93
CA VAL A 75 -11.81 12.30 -5.63
C VAL A 75 -12.25 11.67 -6.94
N ASP A 76 -11.61 10.57 -7.32
CA ASP A 76 -11.97 9.79 -8.52
C ASP A 76 -12.74 8.52 -8.10
N CYS A 77 -13.95 8.67 -7.56
CA CYS A 77 -14.86 7.56 -7.26
C CYS A 77 -16.31 7.93 -7.58
N PRO A 78 -17.15 6.95 -7.97
CA PRO A 78 -18.58 7.16 -8.09
C PRO A 78 -19.19 7.52 -6.73
N GLU A 79 -20.17 8.43 -6.72
CA GLU A 79 -20.91 8.82 -5.51
C GLU A 79 -21.72 7.65 -4.94
N GLU A 80 -22.13 6.71 -5.80
CA GLU A 80 -22.89 5.52 -5.41
C GLU A 80 -21.99 4.29 -5.23
N TRP A 81 -22.22 3.57 -4.12
CA TRP A 81 -21.58 2.29 -3.83
C TRP A 81 -22.29 1.17 -4.60
N ASP A 82 -22.00 1.02 -5.89
CA ASP A 82 -22.49 -0.08 -6.74
C ASP A 82 -21.37 -1.07 -7.09
N HIS A 83 -20.72 -1.61 -6.06
CA HIS A 83 -19.67 -2.60 -6.27
C HIS A 83 -20.26 -4.01 -6.24
N PRO A 84 -19.96 -4.85 -7.26
CA PRO A 84 -20.38 -6.23 -7.26
C PRO A 84 -19.76 -6.98 -6.07
N PRO A 85 -20.33 -8.14 -5.68
CA PRO A 85 -19.77 -8.98 -4.63
C PRO A 85 -18.27 -9.21 -4.82
N HIS A 86 -17.56 -9.28 -3.70
CA HIS A 86 -16.12 -9.49 -3.70
C HIS A 86 -15.76 -10.86 -4.29
N THR A 87 -14.95 -10.87 -5.35
CA THR A 87 -14.33 -12.07 -5.93
C THR A 87 -12.82 -11.92 -6.00
N ILE A 88 -12.08 -13.04 -6.00
CA ILE A 88 -10.62 -13.04 -6.11
C ILE A 88 -10.20 -12.48 -7.46
N GLU A 89 -10.89 -12.87 -8.53
CA GLU A 89 -10.65 -12.40 -9.89
C GLU A 89 -10.91 -10.89 -10.00
N GLY A 90 -12.01 -10.42 -9.40
CA GLY A 90 -12.36 -9.01 -9.38
C GLY A 90 -11.35 -8.17 -8.61
N VAL A 91 -10.88 -8.64 -7.44
CA VAL A 91 -9.85 -7.93 -6.68
C VAL A 91 -8.52 -7.89 -7.44
N THR A 92 -8.16 -8.99 -8.12
CA THR A 92 -6.92 -9.11 -8.88
C THR A 92 -6.93 -8.18 -10.10
N ALA A 93 -8.05 -8.15 -10.83
CA ALA A 93 -8.25 -7.24 -11.96
C ALA A 93 -8.22 -5.76 -11.52
N ARG A 94 -8.87 -5.42 -10.40
CA ARG A 94 -8.80 -4.06 -9.83
C ARG A 94 -7.39 -3.68 -9.42
N ALA A 95 -6.65 -4.60 -8.79
CA ALA A 95 -5.27 -4.36 -8.41
C ALA A 95 -4.39 -4.09 -9.64
N GLU A 96 -4.62 -4.78 -10.77
CA GLU A 96 -3.93 -4.49 -12.04
C GLU A 96 -4.28 -3.14 -12.61
N ALA A 97 -5.57 -2.78 -12.67
CA ALA A 97 -6.00 -1.47 -13.15
C ALA A 97 -5.40 -0.33 -12.31
N VAL A 98 -5.37 -0.50 -10.98
CA VAL A 98 -4.70 0.45 -10.08
C VAL A 98 -3.21 0.53 -10.39
N ARG A 99 -2.50 -0.61 -10.49
CA ARG A 99 -1.06 -0.59 -10.82
C ARG A 99 -0.76 0.07 -12.17
N GLN A 100 -1.58 -0.16 -13.20
CA GLN A 100 -1.45 0.51 -14.49
C GLN A 100 -1.54 2.03 -14.34
N HIS A 101 -2.58 2.51 -13.65
CA HIS A 101 -2.73 3.95 -13.40
C HIS A 101 -1.57 4.52 -12.59
N LEU A 102 -1.17 3.83 -11.51
CA LEU A 102 -0.01 4.22 -10.71
C LEU A 102 1.27 4.29 -11.56
N LYS A 103 1.50 3.35 -12.48
CA LYS A 103 2.70 3.31 -13.34
C LYS A 103 2.86 4.56 -14.23
N GLU A 104 1.80 5.31 -14.48
CA GLU A 104 1.81 6.54 -15.29
C GLU A 104 2.17 7.81 -14.49
N LEU A 105 1.90 7.81 -13.18
CA LEU A 105 2.13 8.95 -12.28
C LEU A 105 3.60 9.43 -12.15
N PRO A 106 4.64 8.56 -12.29
CA PRO A 106 6.05 8.93 -12.33
C PRO A 106 6.45 10.00 -13.36
N THR A 107 5.59 10.28 -14.33
CA THR A 107 5.77 11.39 -15.27
C THR A 107 5.70 12.76 -14.58
N THR A 108 5.03 12.84 -13.43
CA THR A 108 4.75 14.08 -12.69
C THR A 108 5.26 14.02 -11.25
N TYR A 109 5.14 12.87 -10.60
CA TYR A 109 5.42 12.69 -9.16
C TYR A 109 6.58 11.73 -8.94
N LYS A 110 7.40 11.94 -7.92
CA LYS A 110 8.59 11.11 -7.65
C LYS A 110 8.41 10.17 -6.47
N ASN A 111 7.73 10.63 -5.42
CA ASN A 111 7.58 9.93 -4.15
C ASN A 111 6.09 9.81 -3.85
N ILE A 112 5.52 8.63 -4.09
CA ILE A 112 4.08 8.45 -4.02
C ILE A 112 3.74 7.55 -2.85
N ALA A 113 2.91 8.04 -1.93
CA ALA A 113 2.36 7.25 -0.85
C ALA A 113 0.98 6.70 -1.27
N VAL A 114 0.76 5.41 -1.08
CA VAL A 114 -0.51 4.73 -1.35
C VAL A 114 -1.00 4.11 -0.04
N GLU A 115 -2.05 4.69 0.52
CA GLU A 115 -2.65 4.21 1.76
C GLU A 115 -3.93 3.42 1.50
N THR A 116 -3.94 2.15 1.91
CA THR A 116 -5.05 1.25 1.61
C THR A 116 -5.17 0.13 2.64
N HIS A 117 -5.97 -0.88 2.33
CA HIS A 117 -6.36 -1.96 3.25
C HIS A 117 -5.54 -3.22 3.00
N ARG A 118 -5.23 -3.97 4.06
CA ARG A 118 -4.47 -5.22 3.97
C ARG A 118 -4.96 -6.15 2.86
N GLY A 119 -6.27 -6.41 2.80
CA GLY A 119 -6.84 -7.33 1.82
C GLY A 119 -6.65 -6.87 0.37
N PHE A 120 -6.61 -5.56 0.13
CA PHE A 120 -6.29 -5.02 -1.19
C PHE A 120 -4.78 -5.05 -1.46
N ILE A 121 -3.95 -4.73 -0.45
CA ILE A 121 -2.49 -4.81 -0.55
C ILE A 121 -2.04 -6.23 -0.94
N ALA A 122 -2.68 -7.27 -0.38
CA ALA A 122 -2.38 -8.67 -0.68
C ALA A 122 -2.51 -9.05 -2.17
N SER A 123 -3.32 -8.31 -2.93
CA SER A 123 -3.43 -8.46 -4.39
C SER A 123 -2.70 -7.37 -5.17
N LEU A 124 -2.39 -6.24 -4.53
CA LEU A 124 -1.63 -5.14 -5.11
C LEU A 124 -0.14 -5.47 -5.25
N VAL A 125 0.48 -6.05 -4.23
CA VAL A 125 1.92 -6.34 -4.18
C VAL A 125 2.20 -7.77 -3.76
N LYS A 126 3.24 -8.37 -4.35
CA LYS A 126 3.72 -9.69 -3.96
C LYS A 126 4.53 -9.60 -2.66
N GLY A 127 4.32 -10.53 -1.73
CA GLY A 127 5.13 -10.66 -0.52
C GLY A 127 4.31 -10.96 0.73
N GLY A 128 4.92 -10.75 1.89
CA GLY A 128 4.29 -10.99 3.19
C GLY A 128 3.16 -10.00 3.51
N ARG A 129 2.28 -10.42 4.42
CA ARG A 129 1.17 -9.62 4.95
C ARG A 129 1.67 -8.29 5.53
N HIS A 130 0.90 -7.23 5.34
CA HIS A 130 1.15 -5.93 5.97
C HIS A 130 0.35 -5.84 7.28
N ASP A 131 1.04 -5.57 8.39
CA ASP A 131 0.42 -5.29 9.67
C ASP A 131 -0.12 -3.85 9.72
N VAL A 132 -0.89 -3.49 10.76
CA VAL A 132 -1.44 -2.13 10.89
C VAL A 132 -0.32 -1.09 10.94
N CYS A 133 -0.47 0.02 10.23
CA CYS A 133 0.58 1.03 10.01
C CYS A 133 1.86 0.53 9.31
N ASP A 134 1.93 -0.74 8.86
CA ASP A 134 3.11 -1.24 8.16
C ASP A 134 3.30 -0.46 6.85
N THR A 135 4.55 -0.08 6.61
CA THR A 135 4.96 0.79 5.52
C THR A 135 6.14 0.19 4.82
N ARG A 136 6.00 -0.03 3.51
CA ARG A 136 7.06 -0.65 2.70
C ARG A 136 7.25 0.12 1.40
N SER A 137 8.49 0.16 0.94
CA SER A 137 8.87 0.86 -0.28
C SER A 137 9.02 -0.09 -1.46
N TYR A 138 8.53 0.33 -2.62
CA TYR A 138 8.46 -0.45 -3.85
C TYR A 138 8.89 0.37 -5.07
N ARG A 139 9.16 -0.35 -6.16
CA ARG A 139 9.26 0.18 -7.52
C ARG A 139 8.48 -0.72 -8.46
N PHE A 140 8.11 -0.20 -9.63
CA PHE A 140 7.64 -1.06 -10.70
C PHE A 140 8.79 -1.94 -11.22
N ALA A 141 8.46 -3.19 -11.56
CA ALA A 141 9.36 -4.03 -12.33
C ALA A 141 9.61 -3.41 -13.72
N THR A 142 10.82 -3.56 -14.21
CA THR A 142 11.19 -3.23 -15.59
C THR A 142 10.55 -4.21 -16.58
N GLU A 143 10.49 -3.83 -17.86
CA GLU A 143 9.91 -4.70 -18.89
C GLU A 143 10.58 -6.08 -18.93
N ASP A 144 11.92 -6.11 -18.90
CA ASP A 144 12.71 -7.35 -18.86
C ASP A 144 12.40 -8.21 -17.62
N GLU A 145 12.30 -7.57 -16.45
CA GLU A 145 11.95 -8.26 -15.20
C GLU A 145 10.55 -8.91 -15.26
N THR A 146 9.58 -8.27 -15.92
CA THR A 146 8.20 -8.79 -16.02
C THR A 146 8.06 -9.99 -16.96
N GLN A 147 9.02 -10.20 -17.88
CA GLN A 147 9.06 -11.41 -18.71
C GLN A 147 9.37 -12.65 -17.87
N THR A 148 9.99 -12.48 -16.71
CA THR A 148 10.28 -13.56 -15.78
C THR A 148 9.03 -13.93 -14.98
N LYS A 149 8.40 -15.06 -15.33
CA LYS A 149 7.18 -15.55 -14.66
C LYS A 149 7.32 -15.65 -13.14
N SER A 150 8.50 -16.00 -12.61
CA SER A 150 8.71 -16.11 -11.16
C SER A 150 8.62 -14.77 -10.42
N LEU A 151 8.72 -13.64 -11.11
CA LEU A 151 8.51 -12.33 -10.52
C LEU A 151 7.02 -12.04 -10.35
N ARG A 152 6.24 -12.27 -11.41
CA ARG A 152 4.80 -11.98 -11.48
C ARG A 152 3.93 -12.99 -10.76
N ILE A 153 4.31 -14.27 -10.81
CA ILE A 153 3.56 -15.36 -10.17
C ILE A 153 4.08 -15.52 -8.74
N GLY A 154 3.16 -15.60 -7.78
CA GLY A 154 3.47 -15.82 -6.37
C GLY A 154 2.30 -16.40 -5.61
N ILE A 155 2.46 -16.57 -4.30
CA ILE A 155 1.37 -16.94 -3.40
C ILE A 155 0.81 -15.67 -2.78
N ASN A 156 -0.51 -15.48 -2.86
CA ASN A 156 -1.19 -14.41 -2.15
C ASN A 156 -1.15 -14.69 -0.64
N CYS A 157 -0.68 -13.73 0.15
CA CYS A 157 -0.43 -13.93 1.58
C CYS A 157 -1.70 -14.05 2.43
N ASP A 158 -2.84 -13.61 1.93
CA ASP A 158 -4.13 -13.69 2.63
C ASP A 158 -4.90 -14.96 2.23
N THR A 159 -4.95 -15.28 0.93
CA THR A 159 -5.72 -16.43 0.44
C THR A 159 -4.92 -17.73 0.39
N GLN A 160 -3.59 -17.66 0.48
CA GLN A 160 -2.67 -18.80 0.35
C GLN A 160 -2.76 -19.54 -1.00
N HIS A 161 -3.35 -18.89 -2.02
CA HIS A 161 -3.47 -19.44 -3.37
C HIS A 161 -2.48 -18.79 -4.34
N PRO A 162 -2.07 -19.49 -5.42
CA PRO A 162 -1.31 -18.89 -6.50
C PRO A 162 -2.05 -17.70 -7.10
N GLN A 163 -1.32 -16.60 -7.34
CA GLN A 163 -1.83 -15.40 -7.98
C GLN A 163 -0.81 -14.86 -8.99
N ASP A 164 -1.30 -14.40 -10.13
CA ASP A 164 -0.54 -13.54 -11.04
C ASP A 164 -0.73 -12.08 -10.60
N PHE A 165 0.35 -11.43 -10.17
CA PHE A 165 0.37 -10.01 -9.79
C PHE A 165 0.46 -9.07 -11.01
N GLY A 166 0.34 -9.62 -12.22
CA GLY A 166 0.17 -8.86 -13.46
C GLY A 166 1.46 -8.31 -14.06
N PRO A 167 1.41 -7.81 -15.30
CA PRO A 167 2.57 -7.26 -16.01
C PRO A 167 3.07 -5.95 -15.40
N THR A 168 2.28 -5.28 -14.55
CA THR A 168 2.68 -4.07 -13.84
C THR A 168 3.10 -4.35 -12.40
N VAL A 169 3.65 -5.53 -12.10
CA VAL A 169 4.01 -5.93 -10.74
C VAL A 169 4.97 -4.94 -10.05
N LEU A 170 4.66 -4.63 -8.78
CA LEU A 170 5.52 -3.90 -7.87
C LEU A 170 6.51 -4.84 -7.19
N THR A 171 7.78 -4.45 -7.13
CA THR A 171 8.85 -5.19 -6.47
C THR A 171 9.41 -4.39 -5.30
N PRO A 172 9.82 -5.04 -4.19
CA PRO A 172 10.42 -4.33 -3.08
C PRO A 172 11.60 -3.48 -3.54
N HIS A 173 11.59 -2.21 -3.15
CA HIS A 173 12.70 -1.31 -3.42
C HIS A 173 13.84 -1.67 -2.46
N LYS A 174 14.87 -2.35 -2.97
CA LYS A 174 16.12 -2.55 -2.22
C LYS A 174 16.92 -1.27 -2.27
N VAL A 175 17.25 -0.70 -1.12
CA VAL A 175 18.30 0.32 -1.04
C VAL A 175 19.60 -0.33 -1.56
N PRO A 176 20.33 0.29 -2.50
CA PRO A 176 21.61 -0.25 -2.96
C PRO A 176 22.52 -0.51 -1.77
N GLU A 177 23.14 -1.70 -1.73
CA GLU A 177 24.01 -2.15 -0.63
C GLU A 177 25.17 -1.17 -0.35
N ALA A 178 25.55 -0.35 -1.35
CA ALA A 178 26.56 0.70 -1.23
C ALA A 178 26.15 1.92 -0.37
N LEU A 179 24.87 2.07 -0.02
CA LEU A 179 24.35 3.15 0.86
C LEU A 179 23.94 2.63 2.25
N VAL A 180 24.09 1.32 2.45
CA VAL A 180 23.80 0.62 3.70
C VAL A 180 25.09 0.67 4.52
N GLY A 181 25.22 1.70 5.36
CA GLY A 181 26.29 1.77 6.35
C GLY A 181 26.21 0.57 7.32
N PRO A 182 27.33 0.23 7.99
CA PRO A 182 27.45 -0.97 8.83
C PRO A 182 26.40 -1.10 9.95
N ASP A 183 25.66 -0.04 10.26
CA ASP A 183 24.69 0.01 11.37
C ASP A 183 23.28 -0.52 11.05
N THR A 184 23.02 -1.02 9.83
CA THR A 184 21.67 -1.46 9.41
C THR A 184 21.44 -2.97 9.39
N GLU A 185 22.42 -3.78 9.80
CA GLU A 185 22.24 -5.23 9.95
C GLU A 185 21.21 -5.62 11.04
N SER A 186 20.80 -4.70 11.91
CA SER A 186 19.77 -4.96 12.93
C SER A 186 18.36 -5.22 12.36
N PHE A 187 18.13 -5.01 11.06
CA PHE A 187 16.81 -5.22 10.43
C PHE A 187 16.68 -6.54 9.66
N ARG A 188 17.73 -7.37 9.54
CA ARG A 188 17.69 -8.64 8.78
C ARG A 188 17.30 -9.87 9.61
N THR A 189 17.17 -9.79 10.93
CA THR A 189 16.98 -10.96 11.80
C THR A 189 15.76 -10.87 12.72
N GLN A 190 14.57 -10.61 12.18
CA GLN A 190 13.32 -11.03 12.84
C GLN A 190 12.33 -11.54 11.80
N GLY A 191 12.43 -12.84 11.48
CA GLY A 191 11.51 -13.48 10.52
C GLY A 191 11.77 -14.98 10.31
N GLY A 192 12.36 -15.67 11.29
CA GLY A 192 12.56 -17.11 11.23
C GLY A 192 12.32 -17.72 12.58
N LEU A 193 11.11 -18.26 12.77
CA LEU A 193 10.77 -19.49 13.49
C LEU A 193 9.35 -19.90 13.04
#